data_AF-A0A3M9LJX2-F1
#
_entry.id   AF-A0A3M9LJX2-F1
#
_cell.length_a   1.000
_cell.length_b   1.000
_cell.length_c   1.000
_cell.angle_alpha   90.00
_cell.angle_beta   90.00
_cell.angle_gamma   90.00
#
_symmetry.space_group_name_H-M   'P 1'
#
loop_
_entity.id
_entity.type
_entity.pdbx_description
1 polymer ?
#
loop_
_entity_poly.entity_id
_entity_poly.type
_entity_poly.pdbx_seq_one_letter_code
_entity_poly.pdbx_strand_id
1 'polypeptide(L)' 'MIFAGHRQYYSLYPRQLQELSGQTHPVIVNCSNVVELDAFIDAGFVYKGIGRGDKNCHEVK' A
#
# COMPACT_ATOMS: atom_id res chain seq x y z
N MET A 1 7.06 2.41 -3.78
CA MET A 1 6.66 3.82 -3.58
C MET A 1 5.93 4.31 -4.82
N ILE A 2 4.78 4.97 -4.66
CA ILE A 2 3.94 5.48 -5.75
C ILE A 2 4.05 7.00 -5.77
N PHE A 3 4.64 7.54 -6.83
CA PHE A 3 4.88 8.97 -7.01
C PHE A 3 3.87 9.66 -7.92
N ALA A 4 3.20 8.90 -8.79
CA ALA A 4 2.30 9.44 -9.81
C ALA A 4 0.93 8.75 -9.74
N GLY A 5 -0.11 9.46 -10.19
CA GLY A 5 -1.48 8.95 -10.20
C GLY A 5 -1.83 8.15 -11.45
N HIS A 6 -0.98 7.21 -11.89
CA HIS A 6 -1.25 6.44 -13.10
C HIS A 6 -2.36 5.41 -12.86
N ARG A 7 -3.25 5.25 -13.85
CA ARG A 7 -4.40 4.34 -13.76
C ARG A 7 -3.99 2.88 -13.55
N GLN A 8 -2.80 2.51 -14.02
CA GLN A 8 -2.22 1.18 -13.86
C GLN A 8 -2.00 0.80 -12.40
N TYR A 9 -1.83 1.77 -11.50
CA TYR A 9 -1.62 1.49 -10.07
C TYR A 9 -2.89 0.95 -9.38
N TYR A 10 -4.08 1.21 -9.91
CA TYR A 10 -5.32 0.63 -9.39
C TYR A 10 -5.42 -0.88 -9.60
N SER A 11 -4.66 -1.43 -10.54
CA SER A 11 -4.64 -2.87 -10.84
C SER A 11 -3.57 -3.64 -10.06
N LEU A 12 -2.87 -3.01 -9.13
CA LEU A 12 -1.85 -3.67 -8.32
C LEU A 12 -2.49 -4.60 -7.30
N TYR A 13 -2.06 -5.86 -7.29
CA TYR A 13 -2.55 -6.86 -6.34
C TYR A 13 -1.56 -7.05 -5.18
N PRO A 14 -1.97 -6.82 -3.91
CA PRO A 14 -1.06 -6.83 -2.76
C PRO A 14 -0.29 -8.15 -2.59
N ARG A 15 -0.95 -9.30 -2.77
CA ARG A 15 -0.30 -10.62 -2.62
C ARG A 15 0.84 -10.83 -3.61
N GLN A 16 0.62 -10.47 -4.88
CA GLN A 16 1.66 -10.58 -5.91
C GLN A 16 2.85 -9.68 -5.58
N LEU A 17 2.59 -8.50 -5.02
CA LEU A 17 3.65 -7.58 -4.60
C LEU A 17 4.43 -8.10 -3.38
N GLN A 18 3.79 -8.82 -2.46
CA GLN A 18 4.48 -9.50 -1.35
C GLN A 18 5.41 -10.61 -1.85
N GLU A 19 4.92 -11.47 -2.74
CA GLU A 19 5.71 -12.54 -3.33
C GLU A 19 6.92 -11.99 -4.09
N LEU A 20 6.71 -10.94 -4.90
CA LEU A 20 7.79 -10.26 -5.62
C LEU A 20 8.77 -9.54 -4.68
N SER A 21 8.27 -9.01 -3.57
CA SER A 21 9.09 -8.32 -2.57
C SER A 21 9.92 -9.28 -1.72
N GLY A 22 9.49 -10.53 -1.56
CA GLY A 22 10.08 -11.49 -0.62
C GLY A 22 9.99 -11.06 0.86
N GLN A 23 9.16 -10.06 1.17
CA GLN A 23 8.99 -9.53 2.54
C GLN A 23 7.59 -9.86 3.03
N THR A 24 7.48 -10.19 4.31
CA THR A 24 6.19 -10.47 4.97
C THR A 24 5.35 -9.20 5.15
N HIS A 25 5.99 -8.09 5.49
CA HIS A 25 5.32 -6.80 5.76
C HIS A 25 5.91 -5.65 4.93
N PRO A 26 5.76 -5.68 3.60
CA PRO A 26 6.28 -4.64 2.72
C PRO A 26 5.64 -3.27 3.00
N VAL A 27 6.43 -2.20 2.86
CA VAL A 27 5.99 -0.83 3.07
C VAL A 27 5.49 -0.23 1.77
N ILE A 28 4.26 0.27 1.75
CA ILE A 28 3.70 1.03 0.63
C ILE A 28 3.55 2.50 1.00
N VAL A 29 4.32 3.34 0.31
CA VAL A 29 4.22 4.80 0.40
C VAL A 29 3.43 5.33 -0.79
N ASN A 30 2.30 6.01 -0.54
CA ASN A 30 1.41 6.54 -1.58
C ASN A 30 1.11 8.04 -1.36
N CYS A 31 1.51 8.87 -2.31
CA CYS A 31 1.27 10.31 -2.28
C CYS A 31 0.01 10.75 -3.05
N SER A 32 -0.63 9.85 -3.81
CA SER A 32 -1.62 10.20 -4.84
C SER A 32 -3.01 9.60 -4.60
N ASN A 33 -3.20 8.82 -3.52
CA ASN A 33 -4.47 8.14 -3.18
C ASN A 33 -5.00 7.22 -4.30
N VAL A 34 -4.12 6.67 -5.14
CA VAL A 34 -4.48 5.88 -6.34
C VAL A 34 -4.51 4.36 -6.15
N VAL A 35 -4.36 3.87 -4.91
CA VAL A 35 -4.48 2.43 -4.60
C VAL A 35 -5.54 2.20 -3.56
N GLU A 36 -6.16 1.03 -3.62
CA GLU A 36 -7.19 0.60 -2.67
C GLU A 36 -6.53 0.23 -1.34
N LEU A 37 -6.56 1.17 -0.39
CA LEU A 37 -5.75 1.15 0.83
C LEU A 37 -6.03 -0.05 1.72
N ASP A 38 -7.30 -0.45 1.80
CA ASP A 38 -7.75 -1.43 2.76
C ASP A 38 -7.32 -2.84 2.33
N ALA A 39 -7.27 -3.14 1.02
CA ALA A 39 -6.68 -4.37 0.51
C ALA A 39 -5.17 -4.50 0.82
N PHE A 40 -4.41 -3.40 0.81
CA PHE A 40 -2.99 -3.46 1.16
C PHE A 40 -2.79 -3.68 2.65
N ILE A 41 -3.56 -2.97 3.50
CA ILE A 41 -3.50 -3.13 4.95
C ILE A 41 -3.94 -4.54 5.36
N ASP A 42 -5.03 -5.06 4.79
CA ASP A 42 -5.52 -6.41 5.09
C ASP A 42 -4.53 -7.49 4.67
N ALA A 43 -3.81 -7.26 3.58
CA ALA A 43 -2.74 -8.14 3.15
C ALA A 43 -1.50 -8.09 4.07
N GLY A 44 -1.39 -7.13 5.00
CA GLY A 44 -0.26 -6.99 5.92
C GLY A 44 0.79 -5.96 5.48
N PHE A 45 0.48 -5.09 4.52
CA PHE A 45 1.40 -4.00 4.16
C PHE A 45 1.38 -2.89 5.20
N VAL A 46 2.55 -2.32 5.46
CA VAL A 46 2.66 -1.05 6.18
C VAL A 46 2.36 0.09 5.22
N TYR A 47 1.16 0.65 5.31
CA TYR A 47 0.77 1.85 4.58
C TYR A 47 1.34 3.14 5.18
N LYS A 48 1.88 4.02 4.33
CA LYS A 48 2.19 5.42 4.63
C LYS A 48 1.70 6.35 3.53
N GLY A 49 0.85 7.32 3.87
CA GLY A 49 0.32 8.31 2.95
C GLY A 49 0.40 9.73 3.49
N ILE A 50 0.51 10.69 2.56
CA ILE A 50 0.40 12.11 2.87
C ILE A 50 -1.08 12.43 3.14
N GLY A 51 -1.38 13.13 4.24
CA GLY A 51 -2.74 13.53 4.59
C GLY A 51 -3.65 12.41 5.10
N ARG A 52 -3.10 11.22 5.39
CA ARG A 52 -3.82 10.02 5.87
C ARG A 52 -3.36 9.60 7.27
N GLY A 53 -3.40 10.54 8.21
CA GLY A 53 -2.99 10.29 9.60
C GLY A 53 -3.77 9.16 10.27
N ASP A 54 -5.04 8.98 9.89
CA ASP A 54 -5.94 7.91 10.29
C ASP A 54 -5.46 6.51 9.86
N LYS A 55 -4.86 6.39 8.67
CA LYS A 55 -4.38 5.11 8.11
C LYS A 55 -2.87 4.91 8.27
N ASN A 56 -2.11 5.90 8.73
CA ASN A 56 -0.66 5.80 8.89
C ASN A 56 -0.20 5.01 10.12
N CYS A 57 -1.10 4.76 11.07
CA CYS A 57 -0.83 4.09 12.34
C CYS A 57 -1.78 2.91 12.57
N HIS A 58 -2.12 2.17 11.51
CA HIS A 58 -2.88 0.91 11.66
C HIS A 58 -2.00 -0.16 12.31
N GLU A 59 -2.63 -1.09 13.01
CA GLU A 59 -1.96 -2.32 13.47
C GLU A 59 -1.57 -3.16 12.26
N VAL A 60 -0.31 -3.57 12.23
CA VAL A 60 0.22 -4.47 11.20
C VAL A 60 -0.11 -5.89 11.64
N LYS A 61 -0.83 -6.63 10.79
CA LYS A 61 -1.24 -8.02 11.05
C LYS A 61 -0.08 -9.01 10.90
#